data_AF-A0A0Q4MY06-F1
#
_entry.id   AF-A0A0Q4MY06-F1
#
_cell.length_a   1.000
_cell.length_b   1.000
_cell.length_c   1.000
_cell.angle_alpha   90.00
_cell.angle_beta   90.00
_cell.angle_gamma   90.00
#
_symmetry.space_group_name_H-M   'P 1'
#
loop_
_entity.id
_entity.type
_entity.pdbx_description
1 polymer ?
#
loop_
_entity_poly.entity_id
_entity_poly.type
_entity_poly.pdbx_seq_one_letter_code
_entity_poly.pdbx_strand_id
1 'polypeptide(L)' 'MKWAMAQFDAFTPDSTASMQRDLAAGRKSELEDQNGTICRLAAQAGIAVPVHATIYRSMALLESLRSA' A
#
# COMPACT_ATOMS: atom_id res chain seq x y z
N MET A 1 -20.66 -8.25 1.52
CA MET A 1 -19.89 -8.61 0.29
C MET A 1 -20.46 -7.96 -0.97
N LYS A 2 -21.75 -8.13 -1.34
CA LYS A 2 -22.33 -7.52 -2.57
C LYS A 2 -22.08 -6.01 -2.74
N TRP A 3 -22.22 -5.24 -1.67
CA TRP A 3 -22.01 -3.79 -1.69
C TRP A 3 -20.57 -3.36 -1.98
N ALA A 4 -19.57 -4.14 -1.54
CA ALA A 4 -18.17 -3.79 -1.76
C ALA A 4 -17.78 -3.93 -3.24
N MET A 5 -18.21 -5.01 -3.90
CA MET A 5 -17.91 -5.22 -5.33
C MET A 5 -18.62 -4.19 -6.21
N ALA A 6 -19.89 -3.85 -5.91
CA ALA A 6 -20.61 -2.80 -6.62
C ALA A 6 -19.93 -1.42 -6.54
N GLN A 7 -19.19 -1.15 -5.47
CA GLN A 7 -18.44 0.10 -5.34
C GLN A 7 -17.18 0.12 -6.19
N PHE A 8 -16.49 -1.02 -6.35
CA PHE A 8 -15.38 -1.14 -7.30
C PHE A 8 -15.85 -1.03 -8.75
N ASP A 9 -17.03 -1.59 -9.08
CA ASP A 9 -17.63 -1.46 -10.41
C ASP A 9 -17.97 -0.02 -10.79
N ALA A 10 -18.15 0.86 -9.79
CA ALA A 10 -18.47 2.27 -9.99
C ALA A 10 -17.22 3.17 -10.15
N PHE A 11 -16.01 2.64 -9.99
CA PHE A 11 -14.78 3.41 -10.16
C PHE A 11 -14.55 3.80 -11.62
N THR A 12 -14.19 5.06 -11.85
CA THR A 12 -13.71 5.51 -13.16
C THR A 12 -12.31 4.97 -13.44
N PRO A 13 -11.87 4.90 -14.71
CA PRO A 13 -10.51 4.47 -15.04
C PRO A 13 -9.40 5.27 -14.34
N ASP A 14 -9.67 6.54 -14.02
CA ASP A 14 -8.72 7.43 -13.33
C ASP A 14 -8.81 7.36 -11.81
N SER A 15 -9.68 6.50 -11.27
CA SER A 15 -9.82 6.33 -9.82
C SER A 15 -8.52 5.78 -9.22
N THR A 16 -8.06 6.42 -8.16
CA THR A 16 -6.82 6.07 -7.46
C THR A 16 -7.10 5.77 -5.99
N ALA A 17 -6.27 4.93 -5.39
CA ALA A 17 -6.32 4.71 -3.94
C ALA A 17 -5.82 5.96 -3.19
N SER A 18 -6.28 6.19 -1.97
CA SER A 18 -5.81 7.33 -1.17
C SER A 18 -4.30 7.30 -0.94
N MET A 19 -3.79 6.15 -0.46
CA MET A 19 -2.36 5.92 -0.27
C MET A 19 -1.54 6.18 -1.54
N GLN A 20 -2.05 5.84 -2.73
CA GLN A 20 -1.38 6.14 -3.99
C GLN A 20 -1.22 7.64 -4.22
N ARG A 21 -2.25 8.44 -3.91
CA ARG A 21 -2.18 9.90 -4.04
C ARG A 21 -1.23 10.52 -3.03
N ASP A 22 -1.13 9.96 -1.82
CA ASP A 22 -0.20 10.43 -0.79
C ASP A 22 1.25 10.13 -1.18
N LEU A 23 1.54 8.88 -1.59
CA LEU A 23 2.84 8.50 -2.12
C LEU A 23 3.25 9.36 -3.33
N ALA A 24 2.34 9.58 -4.29
CA ALA A 24 2.61 10.39 -5.47
C ALA A 24 2.93 11.86 -5.10
N ALA A 25 2.31 12.39 -4.04
CA ALA A 25 2.52 13.75 -3.58
C ALA A 25 3.67 13.91 -2.58
N GLY A 26 4.40 12.83 -2.25
CA GLY A 26 5.44 12.87 -1.22
C GLY A 26 4.89 13.16 0.19
N ARG A 27 3.61 12.91 0.43
CA ARG A 27 3.01 13.00 1.76
C ARG A 27 3.22 11.67 2.49
N LYS A 28 3.23 11.74 3.82
CA LYS A 28 3.20 10.55 4.66
C LYS A 28 1.98 9.70 4.30
N SER A 29 2.21 8.43 3.97
CA SER A 29 1.18 7.46 3.62
C SER A 29 0.96 6.42 4.73
N GLU A 30 -0.11 5.63 4.61
CA GLU A 30 -0.38 4.48 5.50
C GLU A 30 0.40 3.22 5.09
N LEU A 31 1.45 3.34 4.27
CA LEU A 31 2.23 2.18 3.77
C LEU A 31 2.86 1.37 4.92
N GLU A 32 3.43 2.06 5.92
CA GLU A 32 4.00 1.43 7.11
C GLU A 32 2.92 0.74 7.95
N ASP A 33 1.79 1.41 8.13
CA ASP A 33 0.69 0.93 8.98
C ASP A 33 0.03 -0.33 8.38
N GLN A 34 -0.03 -0.43 7.05
CA GLN A 34 -0.64 -1.56 6.34
C GLN A 34 0.41 -2.62 5.95
N ASN A 35 1.13 -2.43 4.85
CA ASN A 35 2.07 -3.42 4.31
C ASN A 35 3.29 -3.62 5.22
N GLY A 36 3.78 -2.56 5.85
CA GLY A 36 4.88 -2.63 6.82
C GLY A 36 4.52 -3.51 8.02
N THR A 37 3.32 -3.34 8.59
CA THR A 37 2.80 -4.19 9.66
C THR A 37 2.74 -5.66 9.26
N ILE A 38 2.23 -5.98 8.06
CA ILE A 38 2.17 -7.37 7.59
C ILE A 38 3.58 -7.97 7.49
N CYS A 39 4.54 -7.23 6.92
CA CYS A 39 5.92 -7.69 6.81
C CYS A 39 6.56 -7.93 8.19
N ARG A 40 6.34 -7.01 9.15
CA ARG A 40 6.87 -7.11 10.51
C ARG A 40 6.30 -8.31 11.27
N LEU A 41 4.99 -8.51 11.23
CA LEU A 41 4.34 -9.66 11.89
C LEU A 41 4.72 -10.99 11.22
N ALA A 42 4.79 -11.02 9.88
CA ALA A 42 5.18 -12.22 9.15
C ALA A 42 6.63 -12.64 9.46
N ALA A 43 7.55 -11.67 9.60
CA ALA A 43 8.92 -11.94 10.02
C ALA A 43 9.00 -12.57 11.43
N GLN A 44 8.20 -12.09 12.38
CA GLN A 44 8.12 -12.65 13.73
C GLN A 44 7.56 -14.09 13.73
N ALA A 45 6.64 -14.37 12.81
CA ALA A 45 6.01 -15.69 12.67
C ALA A 45 6.76 -16.66 11.74
N GLY A 46 7.83 -16.22 11.07
CA GLY A 46 8.54 -17.03 10.06
C GLY A 46 7.72 -17.32 8.80
N ILE A 47 6.74 -16.46 8.46
CA ILE A 47 5.84 -16.63 7.30
C ILE A 47 6.34 -15.79 6.12
N ALA A 48 6.41 -16.39 4.93
CA ALA A 48 6.73 -15.65 3.72
C ALA A 48 5.52 -14.84 3.20
N VAL A 49 5.71 -13.54 2.98
CA VAL A 49 4.69 -12.63 2.41
C VAL A 49 5.22 -11.91 1.16
N PRO A 50 5.59 -12.64 0.10
CA PRO A 50 6.37 -12.09 -1.03
C PRO A 50 5.69 -10.90 -1.72
N VAL A 51 4.36 -10.92 -1.83
CA VAL A 51 3.58 -9.82 -2.43
C VAL A 51 3.66 -8.55 -1.56
N HIS A 52 3.39 -8.66 -0.26
CA HIS A 52 3.49 -7.52 0.66
C HIS A 52 4.91 -6.98 0.75
N ALA A 53 5.92 -7.87 0.80
CA ALA A 53 7.32 -7.48 0.86
C ALA A 53 7.76 -6.72 -0.40
N THR A 54 7.32 -7.15 -1.58
CA THR A 54 7.60 -6.46 -2.84
C THR A 54 6.96 -5.07 -2.84
N ILE A 55 5.66 -4.98 -2.56
CA ILE A 55 4.94 -3.70 -2.51
C ILE A 55 5.59 -2.75 -1.51
N TYR A 56 5.83 -3.22 -0.27
CA TYR A 56 6.38 -2.40 0.79
C TYR A 56 7.75 -1.83 0.41
N ARG A 57 8.68 -2.67 -0.07
CA ARG A 57 10.03 -2.22 -0.44
C ARG A 57 10.02 -1.25 -1.61
N SER A 58 9.23 -1.53 -2.66
CA SER A 58 9.16 -0.66 -3.83
C SER A 58 8.55 0.71 -3.50
N MET A 59 7.49 0.73 -2.69
CA MET A 59 6.81 1.99 -2.35
C MET A 59 7.56 2.78 -1.27
N ALA A 60 8.21 2.12 -0.30
CA ALA A 60 9.02 2.79 0.71
C ALA A 60 10.23 3.50 0.07
N LEU A 61 10.84 2.90 -0.96
CA LEU A 61 11.86 3.57 -1.76
C LEU A 61 11.31 4.82 -2.45
N LEU A 62 10.14 4.71 -3.10
CA LEU A 62 9.50 5.86 -3.75
C LEU A 62 9.20 6.99 -2.77
N GLU A 63 8.64 6.66 -1.59
CA GLU A 63 8.31 7.63 -0.55
C GLU A 63 9.57 8.33 -0.01
N SER A 64 10.65 7.58 0.22
CA SER A 64 11.94 8.14 0.63
C SER A 64 12.53 9.08 -0.42
N LEU A 65 12.40 8.77 -1.71
CA LEU A 65 12.92 9.61 -2.80
C LEU A 65 12.11 10.91 -2.99
N ARG A 66 10.84 10.92 -2.57
CA ARG A 66 9.94 12.07 -2.69
C ARG A 66 9.87 12.94 -1.43
N SER A 67 10.37 12.43 -0.31
CA SER A 67 10.45 13.14 0.98
C SER A 67 11.79 13.86 1.18
N ALA A 68 12.74 13.69 0.26
CA ALA A 68 14.05 14.35 0.24
C ALA A 68 13.98 15.63 -0.62
#